data_AF-A0A2H5FRU9-F1
#
_entry.id   AF-A0A2H5FRU9-F1
#
_cell.length_a   1.000
_cell.length_b   1.000
_cell.length_c   1.000
_cell.angle_alpha   90.00
_cell.angle_beta   90.00
_cell.angle_gamma   90.00
#
_symmetry.space_group_name_H-M   'P 1'
#
loop_
_entity.id
_entity.type
_entity.pdbx_description
1 polymer ?
#
loop_
_entity_poly.entity_id
_entity_poly.type
_entity_poly.pdbx_seq_one_letter_code
_entity_poly.pdbx_strand_id
1 'polypeptide(L)'
;MNIYEYLKLDHEHVSQLFHQFEKSKILTRKKQIVFLIAQELLVHAHSEQETFYRALQLFETTKENAVHGKKEHKEIEEQINLILHSQEFGASWVKKVEKLKEIVEHHVKEEEGAIFTKAQKVLSKEDAYDLKEKMHYLKQYLLLSLKKESYTLGENKNKTIIKSAK
;
A
#
# COMPACT_ATOMS: atom_id res chain seq x y z
N MET A 1 0.37 19.98 -5.40
CA MET A 1 0.51 18.71 -6.14
C MET A 1 -0.89 18.14 -6.41
N ASN A 2 -1.09 17.52 -7.56
CA ASN A 2 -2.31 16.81 -7.93
C ASN A 2 -2.23 15.31 -7.55
N ILE A 3 -3.30 14.54 -7.83
CA ILE A 3 -3.38 13.11 -7.49
C ILE A 3 -2.27 12.27 -8.14
N TYR A 4 -1.89 12.56 -9.39
CA TYR A 4 -0.86 11.80 -10.12
C TYR A 4 0.52 11.97 -9.49
N GLU A 5 0.87 13.20 -9.12
CA GLU A 5 2.11 13.50 -8.41
C GLU A 5 2.11 12.86 -7.02
N TYR A 6 0.96 12.86 -6.34
CA TYR A 6 0.81 12.28 -5.02
C TYR A 6 0.98 10.74 -5.01
N LEU A 7 0.36 10.05 -5.97
CA LEU A 7 0.54 8.60 -6.14
C LEU A 7 1.99 8.23 -6.46
N LYS A 8 2.66 8.98 -7.36
CA LYS A 8 4.09 8.79 -7.66
C LYS A 8 4.98 8.91 -6.42
N LEU A 9 4.64 9.78 -5.47
CA LEU A 9 5.39 9.88 -4.21
C LEU A 9 5.26 8.60 -3.37
N ASP A 10 4.09 7.98 -3.33
CA ASP A 10 3.91 6.69 -2.67
C ASP A 10 4.72 5.59 -3.36
N HIS A 11 4.68 5.54 -4.70
CA HIS A 11 5.40 4.55 -5.49
C HIS A 11 6.91 4.64 -5.28
N GLU A 12 7.45 5.86 -5.35
CA GLU A 12 8.86 6.13 -5.09
C GLU A 12 9.24 5.73 -3.65
N HIS A 13 8.39 6.04 -2.68
CA HIS A 13 8.64 5.64 -1.29
C HIS A 13 8.72 4.12 -1.12
N VAL A 14 7.76 3.37 -1.68
CA VAL A 14 7.74 1.91 -1.63
C VAL A 14 8.94 1.31 -2.38
N SER A 15 9.29 1.85 -3.55
CA SER A 15 10.49 1.46 -4.30
C SER A 15 11.77 1.59 -3.46
N GLN A 16 11.92 2.71 -2.76
CA GLN A 16 13.05 2.92 -1.85
C GLN A 16 13.06 1.94 -0.67
N LEU A 17 11.90 1.55 -0.15
CA LEU A 17 11.81 0.53 0.90
C LEU A 17 12.24 -0.85 0.38
N PHE A 18 11.84 -1.23 -0.84
CA PHE A 18 12.32 -2.46 -1.46
C PHE A 18 13.85 -2.45 -1.65
N HIS A 19 14.42 -1.35 -2.10
CA HIS A 19 15.88 -1.20 -2.22
C HIS A 19 16.59 -1.33 -0.86
N GLN A 20 16.02 -0.74 0.19
CA GLN A 20 16.55 -0.89 1.55
C GLN A 20 16.47 -2.35 2.03
N PHE A 21 15.40 -3.07 1.69
CA PHE A 21 15.25 -4.48 2.02
C PHE A 21 16.32 -5.35 1.35
N GLU A 22 16.61 -5.09 0.06
CA GLU A 22 17.63 -5.80 -0.71
C GLU A 22 19.03 -5.58 -0.15
N LYS A 23 19.35 -4.33 0.20
CA LYS A 23 20.66 -3.94 0.76
C LYS A 23 20.89 -4.42 2.19
N SER A 24 19.83 -4.62 2.97
CA SER A 24 19.96 -5.04 4.36
C SER A 24 20.49 -6.47 4.46
N LYS A 25 21.47 -6.72 5.34
CA LYS A 25 21.94 -8.07 5.69
C LYS A 25 21.37 -8.57 7.03
N ILE A 26 20.74 -7.68 7.79
CA ILE A 26 20.27 -7.95 9.15
C ILE A 26 18.80 -8.36 9.08
N LEU A 27 18.48 -9.58 9.55
CA LEU A 27 17.13 -10.14 9.48
C LEU A 27 16.09 -9.28 10.21
N THR A 28 16.41 -8.78 11.41
CA THR A 28 15.49 -7.91 12.18
C THR A 28 15.17 -6.63 11.42
N ARG A 29 16.17 -6.02 10.78
CA ARG A 29 15.97 -4.85 9.92
C ARG A 29 15.14 -5.17 8.69
N LYS A 30 15.39 -6.32 8.03
CA LYS A 30 14.55 -6.78 6.90
C LYS A 30 13.09 -6.93 7.30
N LYS A 31 12.82 -7.55 8.45
CA LYS A 31 11.44 -7.70 8.97
C LYS A 31 10.76 -6.36 9.21
N GLN A 32 11.46 -5.39 9.78
CA GLN A 32 10.93 -4.03 9.97
C GLN A 32 10.60 -3.36 8.64
N ILE A 33 11.51 -3.45 7.66
CA ILE A 33 11.28 -2.87 6.33
C ILE A 33 10.08 -3.53 5.65
N VAL A 34 9.96 -4.86 5.70
CA VAL A 34 8.81 -5.58 5.12
C VAL A 34 7.50 -5.20 5.78
N PHE A 35 7.49 -4.99 7.11
CA PHE A 35 6.30 -4.50 7.80
C PHE A 35 5.91 -3.09 7.32
N LEU A 36 6.88 -2.20 7.11
CA LEU A 36 6.64 -0.87 6.55
C LEU A 36 6.11 -0.95 5.11
N ILE A 37 6.74 -1.77 4.25
CA ILE A 37 6.26 -2.01 2.87
C ILE A 37 4.80 -2.46 2.87
N ALA A 38 4.47 -3.45 3.71
CA ALA A 38 3.11 -3.95 3.81
C ALA A 38 2.12 -2.87 4.26
N GLN A 39 2.48 -2.07 5.27
CA GLN A 39 1.65 -0.98 5.75
C GLN A 39 1.40 0.08 4.66
N GLU A 40 2.47 0.53 3.99
CA GLU A 40 2.38 1.56 2.95
C GLU A 40 1.54 1.08 1.76
N LEU A 41 1.77 -0.15 1.29
CA LEU A 41 1.00 -0.74 0.19
C LEU A 41 -0.48 -0.93 0.53
N LEU A 42 -0.81 -1.42 1.73
CA LEU A 42 -2.22 -1.61 2.13
C LEU A 42 -2.97 -0.28 2.25
N VAL A 43 -2.33 0.73 2.85
CA VAL A 43 -2.92 2.07 2.99
C VAL A 43 -3.06 2.74 1.63
N HIS A 44 -2.04 2.67 0.78
CA HIS A 44 -2.07 3.16 -0.59
C HIS A 44 -3.20 2.51 -1.39
N ALA A 45 -3.19 1.17 -1.50
CA ALA A 45 -4.16 0.40 -2.26
C ALA A 45 -5.60 0.72 -1.84
N HIS A 46 -5.91 0.71 -0.54
CA HIS A 46 -7.26 1.03 -0.07
C HIS A 46 -7.66 2.47 -0.39
N SER A 47 -6.78 3.43 -0.10
CA SER A 47 -7.09 4.84 -0.32
C SER A 47 -7.30 5.18 -1.79
N GLU A 48 -6.54 4.55 -2.69
CA GLU A 48 -6.66 4.72 -4.13
C GLU A 48 -7.96 4.10 -4.68
N GLN A 49 -8.29 2.88 -4.24
CA GLN A 49 -9.51 2.18 -4.66
C GLN A 49 -10.78 2.98 -4.34
N GLU A 50 -10.82 3.60 -3.15
CA GLU A 50 -11.96 4.37 -2.65
C GLU A 50 -12.02 5.80 -3.21
N THR A 51 -10.93 6.29 -3.81
CA THR A 51 -10.86 7.65 -4.35
C THR A 51 -10.64 7.64 -5.86
N PHE A 52 -9.39 7.50 -6.30
CA PHE A 52 -8.99 7.60 -7.70
C PHE A 52 -9.72 6.59 -8.59
N TYR A 53 -9.67 5.29 -8.27
CA TYR A 53 -10.36 4.28 -9.09
C TYR A 53 -11.88 4.39 -9.01
N ARG A 54 -12.42 4.80 -7.86
CA ARG A 54 -13.87 5.07 -7.73
C ARG A 54 -14.30 6.19 -8.68
N ALA A 55 -13.50 7.24 -8.84
CA ALA A 55 -13.77 8.31 -9.79
C ALA A 55 -13.65 7.84 -11.24
N LEU A 56 -12.61 7.07 -11.57
CA LEU A 56 -12.40 6.52 -12.92
C LEU A 56 -13.50 5.54 -13.36
N GLN A 57 -14.15 4.86 -12.42
CA GLN A 57 -15.28 3.96 -12.72
C GLN A 57 -16.52 4.68 -13.26
N LEU A 58 -16.61 5.99 -13.09
CA LEU A 58 -17.75 6.79 -13.57
C LEU A 58 -17.69 7.07 -15.08
N PHE A 59 -16.54 6.84 -15.71
CA PHE A 59 -16.34 7.07 -17.14
C PHE A 59 -16.10 5.75 -17.87
N GLU A 60 -16.85 5.50 -18.93
CA GLU A 60 -16.78 4.23 -19.66
C GLU A 60 -15.38 3.94 -20.21
N THR A 61 -14.65 4.99 -20.63
CA THR A 61 -13.30 4.87 -21.20
C THR A 61 -12.20 4.51 -20.19
N THR A 62 -12.45 4.67 -18.89
CA THR A 62 -11.49 4.36 -17.81
C THR A 62 -11.97 3.28 -16.85
N LYS A 63 -13.21 2.80 -17.02
CA LYS A 63 -13.84 1.80 -16.16
C LYS A 63 -13.05 0.48 -16.12
N GLU A 64 -12.64 -0.03 -17.28
CA GLU A 64 -11.83 -1.26 -17.36
C GLU A 64 -10.47 -1.09 -16.66
N ASN A 65 -9.84 0.08 -16.80
CA ASN A 65 -8.59 0.38 -16.12
C ASN A 65 -8.74 0.36 -14.60
N ALA A 66 -9.81 0.95 -14.07
CA ALA A 66 -10.09 0.93 -12.64
C ALA A 66 -10.40 -0.49 -12.11
N VAL A 67 -11.06 -1.34 -12.91
CA VAL A 67 -11.28 -2.75 -12.57
C VAL A 67 -9.97 -3.53 -12.57
N HIS A 68 -9.10 -3.27 -13.55
CA HIS A 68 -7.79 -3.91 -13.65
C HIS A 68 -6.90 -3.55 -12.46
N GLY A 69 -6.73 -2.27 -12.13
CA GLY A 69 -5.93 -1.83 -10.98
C GLY A 69 -6.43 -2.41 -9.66
N LYS A 70 -7.76 -2.47 -9.46
CA LYS A 70 -8.37 -3.16 -8.30
C LYS A 70 -7.99 -4.64 -8.21
N LYS A 71 -7.87 -5.33 -9.35
CA LYS A 71 -7.45 -6.73 -9.39
C LYS A 71 -5.98 -6.87 -9.00
N GLU A 72 -5.10 -6.01 -9.53
CA GLU A 72 -3.68 -6.02 -9.17
C GLU A 72 -3.47 -5.71 -7.67
N HIS A 73 -4.22 -4.78 -7.10
CA HIS A 73 -4.19 -4.51 -5.66
C HIS A 73 -4.54 -5.76 -4.84
N LYS A 74 -5.53 -6.53 -5.28
CA LYS A 74 -5.87 -7.80 -4.61
C LYS A 74 -4.72 -8.79 -4.66
N GLU A 75 -4.02 -8.90 -5.79
CA GLU A 75 -2.82 -9.75 -5.92
C GLU A 75 -1.69 -9.28 -4.99
N ILE A 76 -1.49 -7.96 -4.85
CA ILE A 76 -0.56 -7.34 -3.90
C ILE A 76 -0.94 -7.69 -2.44
N GLU A 77 -2.21 -7.51 -2.07
CA GLU A 77 -2.74 -7.80 -0.74
C GLU A 77 -2.58 -9.29 -0.37
N GLU A 78 -2.91 -10.20 -1.30
CA GLU A 78 -2.73 -11.64 -1.14
C GLU A 78 -1.26 -11.99 -0.91
N GLN A 79 -0.34 -11.40 -1.68
CA GLN A 79 1.09 -11.64 -1.52
C GLN A 79 1.63 -11.07 -0.19
N ILE A 80 1.16 -9.90 0.24
CA ILE A 80 1.46 -9.35 1.58
C ILE A 80 1.02 -10.33 2.66
N ASN A 81 -0.19 -10.89 2.56
CA ASN A 81 -0.68 -11.86 3.53
C ASN A 81 0.24 -13.10 3.62
N LEU A 82 0.73 -13.63 2.50
CA LEU A 82 1.65 -14.76 2.48
C LEU A 82 3.02 -14.45 3.12
N ILE A 83 3.46 -13.18 3.05
CA ILE A 83 4.71 -12.71 3.64
C ILE A 83 4.56 -12.53 5.15
N LEU A 84 3.48 -11.88 5.60
CA LEU A 84 3.24 -11.56 7.01
C LEU A 84 2.95 -12.81 7.87
N HIS A 85 2.31 -13.83 7.28
CA HIS A 85 2.01 -15.08 7.98
C HIS A 85 3.11 -16.15 7.88
N SER A 86 4.27 -15.81 7.28
CA SER A 86 5.40 -16.73 7.18
C SER A 86 6.02 -17.00 8.55
N GLN A 87 6.18 -18.28 8.92
CA GLN A 87 6.86 -18.69 10.16
C GLN A 87 8.37 -18.81 9.96
N GLU A 88 8.82 -19.03 8.72
CA GLU A 88 10.22 -19.12 8.35
C GLU A 88 10.65 -17.85 7.61
N PHE A 89 11.88 -17.38 7.88
CA PHE A 89 12.42 -16.12 7.35
C PHE A 89 13.73 -16.30 6.58
N GLY A 90 13.91 -17.49 5.99
CA GLY A 90 15.04 -17.83 5.13
C GLY A 90 14.83 -17.43 3.66
N ALA A 91 15.53 -18.09 2.74
CA ALA A 91 15.50 -17.77 1.31
C ALA A 91 14.08 -17.81 0.69
N SER A 92 13.22 -18.73 1.14
CA SER A 92 11.82 -18.81 0.69
C SER A 92 11.02 -17.54 1.02
N TRP A 93 11.23 -16.97 2.21
CA TRP A 93 10.58 -15.72 2.60
C TRP A 93 11.08 -14.53 1.78
N VAL A 94 12.39 -14.46 1.52
CA VAL A 94 12.97 -13.42 0.66
C VAL A 94 12.38 -13.48 -0.75
N LYS A 95 12.23 -14.67 -1.34
CA LYS A 95 11.59 -14.85 -2.65
C LYS A 95 10.15 -14.36 -2.68
N LYS A 96 9.39 -14.49 -1.58
CA LYS A 96 8.04 -13.92 -1.50
C LYS A 96 8.06 -12.39 -1.55
N VAL A 97 9.01 -11.76 -0.86
CA VAL A 97 9.18 -10.30 -0.88
C VAL A 97 9.63 -9.81 -2.27
N GLU A 98 10.55 -10.53 -2.92
CA GLU A 98 10.94 -10.27 -4.31
C GLU A 98 9.73 -10.40 -5.25
N LYS A 99 8.89 -11.42 -5.05
CA LYS A 99 7.67 -11.56 -5.84
C LYS A 99 6.69 -10.40 -5.64
N LEU A 100 6.55 -9.91 -4.40
CA LEU A 100 5.75 -8.72 -4.12
C LEU A 100 6.29 -7.50 -4.87
N LYS A 101 7.62 -7.30 -4.87
CA LYS A 101 8.27 -6.22 -5.61
C LYS A 101 7.92 -6.28 -7.10
N GLU A 102 8.02 -7.45 -7.75
CA GLU A 102 7.68 -7.61 -9.16
C GLU A 102 6.22 -7.22 -9.47
N ILE A 103 5.27 -7.63 -8.62
CA ILE A 103 3.85 -7.31 -8.81
C ILE A 103 3.62 -5.80 -8.66
N VAL A 104 4.24 -5.17 -7.66
CA VAL A 104 4.16 -3.72 -7.44
C VAL A 104 4.79 -2.94 -8.59
N GLU A 105 5.97 -3.34 -9.08
CA GLU A 105 6.63 -2.67 -10.21
C GLU A 105 5.81 -2.78 -11.50
N HIS A 106 5.15 -3.93 -11.74
CA HIS A 106 4.24 -4.09 -12.87
C HIS A 106 3.05 -3.13 -12.77
N HIS A 107 2.38 -3.13 -11.61
CA HIS A 107 1.24 -2.29 -11.32
C HIS A 107 1.58 -0.79 -11.50
N VAL A 108 2.66 -0.31 -10.87
CA VAL A 108 3.12 1.08 -10.99
C VAL A 108 3.38 1.47 -12.44
N LYS A 109 3.97 0.58 -13.24
CA LYS A 109 4.24 0.85 -14.65
C LYS A 109 2.96 1.01 -15.47
N GLU A 110 1.99 0.12 -15.29
CA GLU A 110 0.70 0.20 -16.00
C GLU A 110 -0.07 1.44 -15.58
N GLU A 111 -0.05 1.75 -14.28
CA GLU A 111 -0.73 2.89 -13.73
C GLU A 111 -0.13 4.22 -14.22
N GLU A 112 1.16 4.45 -13.97
CA GLU A 112 1.81 5.71 -14.30
C GLU A 112 1.92 5.95 -15.81
N GLY A 113 1.93 4.88 -16.60
CA GLY A 113 1.95 4.93 -18.05
C GLY A 113 0.56 5.09 -18.66
N ALA A 114 -0.23 4.02 -18.62
CA ALA A 114 -1.48 3.94 -19.36
C ALA A 114 -2.66 4.54 -18.60
N ILE A 115 -2.81 4.24 -17.31
CA ILE A 115 -3.98 4.66 -16.53
C ILE A 115 -3.97 6.17 -16.32
N PHE A 116 -2.85 6.77 -15.90
CA PHE A 116 -2.74 8.21 -15.69
C PHE A 116 -3.01 9.00 -16.97
N THR A 117 -2.48 8.55 -18.10
CA THR A 117 -2.72 9.17 -19.41
C THR A 117 -4.21 9.18 -19.78
N LYS A 118 -4.94 8.10 -19.47
CA LYS A 118 -6.39 8.05 -19.73
C LYS A 118 -7.18 8.86 -18.71
N ALA A 119 -6.79 8.81 -17.44
CA ALA A 119 -7.40 9.59 -16.37
C ALA A 119 -7.34 11.09 -16.66
N GLN A 120 -6.22 11.59 -17.17
CA GLN A 120 -6.04 13.01 -17.54
C GLN A 120 -6.96 13.47 -18.68
N LYS A 121 -7.57 12.55 -19.44
CA LYS A 121 -8.53 12.88 -20.51
C LYS A 121 -9.96 13.02 -19.99
N VAL A 122 -10.26 12.45 -18.83
CA VAL A 122 -11.63 12.41 -18.27
C VAL A 122 -11.78 13.20 -16.99
N LEU A 123 -10.69 13.40 -16.24
CA LEU A 123 -10.65 14.21 -15.03
C LEU A 123 -10.15 15.62 -15.36
N SER A 124 -10.86 16.64 -14.89
CA SER A 124 -10.37 18.02 -14.94
C SER A 124 -9.15 18.22 -14.02
N LYS A 125 -8.49 19.36 -14.13
CA LYS A 125 -7.41 19.71 -13.21
C LYS A 125 -7.94 19.83 -11.79
N GLU A 126 -9.11 20.44 -11.64
CA GLU A 126 -9.81 20.63 -10.38
C GLU A 126 -10.15 19.27 -9.74
N ASP A 127 -10.69 18.32 -10.52
CA ASP A 127 -10.93 16.95 -10.05
C ASP A 127 -9.64 16.28 -9.53
N ALA A 128 -8.53 16.46 -10.26
CA ALA A 128 -7.26 15.87 -9.90
C ALA A 128 -6.69 16.44 -8.57
N TYR A 129 -6.96 17.72 -8.25
CA TYR A 129 -6.61 18.30 -6.95
C TYR A 129 -7.55 17.82 -5.84
N ASP A 130 -8.86 17.79 -6.10
CA ASP A 130 -9.86 17.34 -5.14
C ASP A 130 -9.68 15.86 -4.75
N LEU A 131 -9.38 15.00 -5.72
CA LEU A 131 -9.09 13.59 -5.48
C LEU A 131 -7.84 13.43 -4.60
N LYS A 132 -6.82 14.25 -4.80
CA LYS A 132 -5.63 14.26 -3.95
C LYS A 132 -6.00 14.56 -2.50
N GLU A 133 -6.79 15.59 -2.25
CA GLU A 133 -7.20 15.93 -0.86
C GLU A 133 -8.05 14.81 -0.23
N LYS A 134 -8.99 14.24 -0.97
CA LYS A 134 -9.81 13.10 -0.51
C LYS A 134 -8.95 11.90 -0.15
N MET A 135 -8.00 11.54 -1.02
CA MET A 135 -7.09 10.42 -0.79
C MET A 135 -6.17 10.69 0.39
N HIS A 136 -5.62 11.90 0.50
CA HIS A 136 -4.76 12.28 1.61
C HIS A 136 -5.49 12.16 2.96
N TYR A 137 -6.70 12.70 3.06
CA TYR A 137 -7.52 12.60 4.27
C TYR A 137 -7.78 11.14 4.65
N LEU A 138 -8.18 10.30 3.68
CA LEU A 138 -8.44 8.88 3.92
C LEU A 138 -7.16 8.15 4.37
N LYS A 139 -6.01 8.41 3.73
CA LYS A 139 -4.73 7.84 4.17
C LYS A 139 -4.40 8.21 5.62
N GLN A 140 -4.54 9.48 6.00
CA GLN A 140 -4.27 9.90 7.38
C GLN A 140 -5.21 9.22 8.37
N TYR A 141 -6.48 9.08 8.02
CA TYR A 141 -7.47 8.36 8.83
C TYR A 141 -7.10 6.88 9.02
N LEU A 142 -6.71 6.17 7.96
CA LEU A 142 -6.29 4.78 8.02
C LEU A 142 -5.04 4.60 8.89
N LEU A 143 -4.04 5.46 8.71
CA LEU A 143 -2.80 5.43 9.50
C LEU A 143 -3.06 5.68 10.99
N LEU A 144 -3.96 6.61 11.34
CA LEU A 144 -4.38 6.84 12.72
C LEU A 144 -5.14 5.64 13.29
N SER A 145 -5.98 5.00 12.49
CA SER A 145 -6.74 3.81 12.90
C SER A 145 -5.81 2.62 13.21
N LEU A 146 -4.81 2.37 12.35
CA LEU A 146 -3.78 1.35 12.58
C LEU A 146 -2.95 1.62 13.84
N LYS A 147 -2.62 2.90 14.11
CA LYS A 147 -1.94 3.29 15.36
C LYS A 147 -2.83 3.00 16.57
N LYS A 148 -4.11 3.33 16.52
CA LYS A 148 -5.04 3.10 17.62
C LYS A 148 -5.19 1.60 17.94
N GLU A 149 -5.30 0.74 16.93
CA GLU A 149 -5.38 -0.71 17.12
C GLU A 149 -4.10 -1.31 17.73
N SER A 150 -2.93 -0.81 17.35
CA SER A 150 -1.67 -1.25 17.94
C SER A 150 -1.51 -0.80 19.41
N TYR A 151 -2.01 0.39 19.78
CA TYR A 151 -2.10 0.82 21.18
C TYR A 151 -3.04 -0.07 22.01
N THR A 152 -4.25 -0.37 21.53
CA THR A 152 -5.23 -1.16 22.28
C THR A 152 -4.79 -2.63 22.43
N LEU A 153 -4.14 -3.21 21.42
CA LEU A 153 -3.51 -4.55 21.52
C LEU A 153 -2.33 -4.58 22.49
N GLY A 154 -1.54 -3.49 22.55
CA GLY A 154 -0.45 -3.33 23.52
C GLY A 154 -0.93 -3.23 24.97
N GLU A 155 -2.01 -2.49 25.22
CA GLU A 155 -2.63 -2.37 26.55
C GLU A 155 -3.23 -3.69 27.05
N ASN A 156 -3.86 -4.48 26.15
CA ASN A 156 -4.41 -5.79 26.50
C ASN A 156 -3.32 -6.82 26.82
N LYS A 157 -2.14 -6.77 26.18
CA LYS A 157 -0.99 -7.62 26.55
C LYS A 157 -0.41 -7.24 27.92
N ASN A 158 -0.37 -5.94 28.25
CA ASN A 158 0.12 -5.47 29.56
C ASN A 158 -0.85 -5.78 30.72
N LYS A 159 -2.17 -5.84 30.50
CA LYS A 159 -3.14 -6.24 31.54
C LYS A 159 -3.04 -7.72 31.94
N THR A 160 -2.57 -8.59 31.05
CA THR A 160 -2.40 -10.02 31.35
C THR A 160 -1.15 -10.31 32.20
N ILE A 161 -0.11 -9.48 32.11
CA ILE A 161 1.15 -9.68 32.84
C ILE A 161 1.04 -9.20 34.31
N ILE A 162 0.15 -8.25 34.61
CA ILE A 162 0.02 -7.67 35.96
C ILE A 162 -0.88 -8.53 36.89
N LYS A 163 -1.60 -9.54 36.36
CA LYS A 163 -2.48 -10.41 37.16
C LYS A 163 -1.84 -11.69 37.70
N SER A 164 -0.56 -11.97 37.42
CA SER A 164 0.17 -13.16 37.92
C SER A 164 1.18 -12.86 39.03
N ALA A 165 1.12 -11.67 39.64
CA ALA A 165 1.89 -11.32 40.84
C ALA A 165 0.94 -11.09 42.03
N LYS A 166 0.32 -12.17 42.51
CA LYS A 166 -0.21 -12.31 43.88
C LYS A 166 -0.28 -13.78 44.24
#